data_AF-A0A087U322-F1
#
_entry.id   AF-A0A087U322-F1
#
_cell.length_a   1.000
_cell.length_b   1.000
_cell.length_c   1.000
_cell.angle_alpha   90.00
_cell.angle_beta   90.00
_cell.angle_gamma   90.00
#
_symmetry.space_group_name_H-M   'P 1'
#
loop_
_entity.id
_entity.type
_entity.pdbx_description
1 polymer ?
#
loop_
_entity_poly.entity_id
_entity_poly.type
_entity_poly.pdbx_seq_one_letter_code
_entity_poly.pdbx_strand_id
1 'polypeptide(L)'
;MVNVEEIVNFPIEFFNSLQAPRMPLHCLRLKVLSPMILLRNRNSPKLCHGTSMIAKYLLNNIIEAELMTEKQKDTQYVSPEHHRY
;
A
#
# COMPACT_ATOMS: atom_id res chain seq x y z
N MET A 1 16.98 17.75 8.81
CA MET A 1 15.93 17.32 9.75
C MET A 1 14.62 17.67 9.08
N VAL A 2 13.82 16.68 8.68
CA VAL A 2 12.53 16.96 8.04
C VAL A 2 11.61 17.46 9.15
N ASN A 3 11.06 18.66 9.00
CA ASN A 3 10.20 19.27 10.00
C ASN A 3 8.95 18.41 10.17
N VAL A 4 8.75 17.85 11.36
CA VAL A 4 7.64 16.91 11.66
C VAL A 4 6.29 17.63 11.55
N GLU A 5 6.29 18.96 11.65
CA GLU A 5 5.11 19.82 11.50
C GLU A 5 4.65 20.01 10.04
N GLU A 6 5.50 19.67 9.06
CA GLU A 6 5.16 19.74 7.63
C GLU A 6 4.44 18.47 7.14
N ILE A 7 4.32 17.46 8.01
CA ILE A 7 3.60 16.22 7.74
C ILE A 7 2.10 16.49 8.01
N VAL A 8 1.45 17.11 7.02
CA VAL A 8 0.00 16.94 6.74
C VAL A 8 -0.93 17.63 7.75
N ASN A 9 -0.97 18.97 7.73
CA ASN A 9 -2.12 19.74 8.23
C ASN A 9 -3.02 20.15 7.05
N PHE A 10 -3.47 19.18 6.25
CA PHE A 10 -4.49 19.48 5.24
C PHE A 10 -5.85 19.56 5.94
N PRO A 11 -6.59 20.67 5.75
CA PRO A 11 -7.92 20.82 6.33
C PRO A 11 -8.85 19.69 5.85
N ILE A 12 -9.79 19.26 6.70
CA ILE A 12 -10.72 18.18 6.38
C ILE A 12 -11.57 18.52 5.14
N GLU A 13 -11.84 19.80 4.94
CA GLU A 13 -12.50 20.36 3.77
C GLU A 13 -11.74 20.07 2.48
N PHE A 14 -10.40 20.15 2.52
CA PHE A 14 -9.55 19.81 1.38
C PHE A 14 -9.70 18.34 1.02
N PHE A 15 -9.61 17.42 2.01
CA PHE A 15 -9.82 16.00 1.77
C PHE A 15 -11.24 15.68 1.27
N ASN A 16 -12.26 16.33 1.83
CA ASN A 16 -13.66 16.15 1.41
C ASN A 16 -13.93 16.69 0.00
N SER A 17 -13.14 17.68 -0.45
CA SER A 17 -13.20 18.21 -1.82
C SER A 17 -12.47 17.35 -2.86
N LEU A 18 -11.66 16.37 -2.43
CA LEU A 18 -11.03 15.39 -3.33
C LEU A 18 -12.10 14.42 -3.86
N GLN A 19 -12.97 14.91 -4.73
CA GLN A 19 -13.78 14.06 -5.58
C GLN A 19 -12.83 13.44 -6.60
N ALA A 20 -12.45 12.18 -6.39
CA ALA A 20 -11.76 11.40 -7.40
C ALA A 20 -12.82 11.00 -8.45
N PRO A 21 -12.93 11.67 -9.61
CA PRO A 21 -14.12 11.59 -10.49
C PRO A 21 -14.31 10.21 -11.16
N ARG A 22 -13.45 9.25 -10.81
CA ARG A 22 -13.37 7.89 -11.35
C ARG A 22 -13.07 6.84 -10.29
N MET A 23 -13.05 7.20 -9.00
CA MET A 23 -13.06 6.23 -7.90
C MET A 23 -14.51 6.05 -7.47
N PRO A 24 -15.10 4.86 -7.66
CA PRO A 24 -16.34 4.49 -6.99
C PRO A 24 -16.35 4.88 -5.51
N LEU A 25 -17.53 5.01 -4.90
CA LEU A 25 -17.67 5.04 -3.45
C LEU A 25 -17.09 3.75 -2.86
N HIS A 26 -15.78 3.73 -2.60
CA HIS A 26 -15.05 2.55 -2.20
C HIS A 26 -15.15 2.40 -0.69
N CYS A 27 -16.19 1.71 -0.24
CA CYS A 27 -16.25 1.24 1.14
C CYS A 27 -15.29 0.06 1.31
N LEU A 28 -14.12 0.31 1.88
CA LEU A 28 -13.21 -0.76 2.29
C LEU A 28 -13.71 -1.38 3.59
N ARG A 29 -14.26 -2.59 3.51
CA ARG A 29 -14.69 -3.37 4.67
C ARG A 29 -13.59 -4.36 5.03
N LEU A 30 -13.03 -4.22 6.24
CA LEU A 30 -11.96 -5.07 6.73
C LEU A 30 -12.42 -5.87 7.94
N LYS A 31 -11.81 -7.03 8.14
CA LYS A 31 -11.97 -7.84 9.34
C LYS A 31 -10.60 -8.11 9.94
N VAL A 32 -10.51 -8.14 11.27
CA VAL A 32 -9.31 -8.63 11.95
C VAL A 32 -9.00 -10.06 11.47
N LEU A 33 -7.74 -10.34 11.18
CA LEU A 33 -7.20 -11.56 10.59
C LEU A 33 -7.58 -11.83 9.12
N SER A 34 -8.15 -10.86 8.39
CA SER A 34 -8.34 -11.02 6.93
C SER A 34 -7.08 -10.64 6.15
N PRO A 35 -6.73 -11.38 5.07
CA PRO A 35 -5.71 -10.96 4.12
C PRO A 35 -6.07 -9.65 3.42
N MET A 36 -5.05 -8.84 3.12
CA MET A 36 -5.16 -7.57 2.40
C MET A 36 -3.94 -7.39 1.49
N ILE A 37 -4.08 -6.58 0.44
CA ILE A 37 -3.01 -6.28 -0.52
C ILE A 37 -2.83 -4.76 -0.62
N LEU A 38 -1.58 -4.31 -0.63
CA LEU A 38 -1.24 -2.91 -0.80
C LEU A 38 -1.46 -2.46 -2.26
N LEU A 39 -2.39 -1.54 -2.50
CA LEU A 39 -2.69 -1.02 -3.84
C LEU A 39 -1.82 0.18 -4.26
N ARG A 40 -1.09 0.81 -3.35
CA ARG A 40 -0.21 1.95 -3.65
C ARG A 40 1.17 1.74 -3.06
N ASN A 41 2.21 2.03 -3.84
CA ASN A 41 3.58 2.01 -3.35
C ASN A 41 3.75 2.96 -2.15
N ARG A 42 4.38 2.49 -1.08
CA ARG A 42 4.99 3.35 -0.07
C ARG A 42 6.47 3.52 -0.44
N ASN A 43 7.09 4.61 0.02
CA ASN A 43 8.53 4.84 -0.14
C ASN A 43 9.37 3.94 0.79
N SER A 44 8.96 2.69 0.98
CA SER A 44 9.66 1.67 1.76
C SER A 44 9.89 0.46 0.86
N PRO A 45 11.12 -0.06 0.76
CA PRO A 45 11.45 -1.19 -0.13
C PRO A 45 10.71 -2.49 0.24
N LYS A 46 10.15 -2.58 1.45
CA LYS A 46 9.38 -3.74 1.93
C LYS A 46 7.87 -3.61 1.71
N LEU A 47 7.38 -2.44 1.30
CA LEU A 47 5.94 -2.11 1.19
C LEU A 47 5.64 -1.53 -0.19
N CYS A 48 5.71 -2.40 -1.20
CA CYS A 48 5.37 -2.08 -2.58
C CYS A 48 3.93 -2.52 -2.92
N HIS A 49 3.43 -2.03 -4.06
CA HIS A 49 2.19 -2.49 -4.65
C HIS A 49 2.21 -4.01 -4.78
N GLY A 50 1.12 -4.67 -4.38
CA GLY A 50 1.04 -6.13 -4.37
C GLY A 50 1.55 -6.79 -3.09
N THR A 51 2.09 -6.04 -2.12
CA THR A 51 2.49 -6.62 -0.82
C THR A 51 1.26 -7.16 -0.09
N SER A 52 1.29 -8.46 0.23
CA SER A 52 0.23 -9.16 0.93
C SER A 52 0.46 -9.14 2.45
N MET A 53 -0.60 -8.87 3.22
CA MET A 53 -0.54 -8.70 4.68
C MET A 53 -1.79 -9.28 5.36
N ILE A 54 -1.71 -9.54 6.66
CA ILE A 54 -2.86 -9.92 7.49
C ILE A 54 -3.19 -8.79 8.46
N ALA A 55 -4.45 -8.36 8.50
CA ALA A 55 -4.93 -7.38 9.48
C ALA A 55 -4.81 -7.92 10.91
N LYS A 56 -4.19 -7.16 11.82
CA LYS A 56 -4.11 -7.48 13.25
C LYS A 56 -5.09 -6.64 14.06
N TYR A 57 -5.04 -5.33 13.86
CA TYR A 57 -5.92 -4.38 14.55
C TYR A 57 -6.45 -3.33 13.59
N LEU A 58 -7.71 -2.95 13.79
CA LEU A 58 -8.41 -1.91 13.03
C LEU A 58 -8.78 -0.78 14.00
N LEU A 59 -8.12 0.36 13.86
CA LEU A 59 -8.39 1.60 14.57
C LEU A 59 -9.04 2.61 13.62
N ASN A 60 -9.58 3.72 14.13
CA ASN A 60 -10.36 4.68 13.34
C ASN A 60 -9.71 5.09 12.00
N ASN A 61 -8.38 5.26 11.97
CA ASN A 61 -7.63 5.64 10.76
C ASN A 61 -6.33 4.84 10.58
N ILE A 62 -6.13 3.77 11.35
CA ILE A 62 -4.90 2.99 11.35
C ILE A 62 -5.26 1.51 11.22
N ILE A 63 -4.58 0.85 10.29
CA ILE A 63 -4.62 -0.61 10.13
C ILE A 63 -3.25 -1.12 10.55
N GLU A 64 -3.20 -1.83 11.67
CA GLU A 64 -2.01 -2.60 12.02
C GLU A 64 -2.08 -3.94 11.30
N ALA A 65 -1.03 -4.28 10.56
CA ALA A 65 -0.99 -5.48 9.75
C ALA A 65 0.40 -6.11 9.77
N GLU A 66 0.45 -7.43 9.68
CA GLU A 66 1.68 -8.20 9.59
C GLU A 66 1.94 -8.61 8.13
N LEU A 67 3.19 -8.51 7.69
CA LEU A 67 3.60 -8.97 6.36
C LEU A 67 3.37 -10.48 6.26
N MET A 68 2.71 -10.91 5.19
CA MET A 68 2.74 -12.31 4.80
C MET A 68 4.04 -12.54 4.06
N THR A 69 5.12 -12.84 4.77
CA THR A 69 6.39 -13.21 4.16
C THR A 69 6.27 -14.59 3.52
N GLU A 70 6.05 -14.60 2.20
CA GLU A 70 6.52 -15.71 1.39
C GLU A 70 8.05 -15.61 1.34
N LYS A 71 8.76 -16.70 1.64
CA LYS A 71 10.20 -16.78 1.41
C LYS A 71 10.45 -16.45 -0.05
N GLN A 72 11.01 -15.28 -0.37
CA GLN A 72 11.44 -14.97 -1.73
C GLN A 72 12.43 -16.07 -2.15
N LYS A 73 12.01 -16.96 -3.05
CA LYS A 73 12.97 -17.64 -3.92
C LYS A 73 13.40 -16.57 -4.91
N ASP A 74 14.66 -16.18 -4.85
CA ASP A 74 15.31 -15.32 -5.84
C ASP A 74 14.94 -15.83 -7.24
N THR A 75 13.93 -15.21 -7.84
CA THR A 75 13.63 -15.41 -9.25
C THR A 75 14.36 -14.26 -9.93
N GLN A 76 15.65 -14.46 -10.17
CA GLN A 76 16.39 -13.63 -11.11
C GLN A 76 15.64 -13.68 -12.44
N TYR A 77 15.00 -12.56 -12.81
CA TYR A 77 14.56 -12.36 -14.17
C TYR A 77 15.81 -12.29 -15.05
N VAL A 78 16.15 -13.40 -15.70
CA VAL A 78 17.09 -13.43 -16.80
C VAL A 78 16.30 -13.02 -18.04
N SER A 79 16.47 -11.77 -18.47
CA SER A 79 16.00 -11.33 -19.79
C SER A 79 16.69 -12.19 -20.85
N PRO A 80 15.98 -12.88 -21.76
CA PRO A 80 16.63 -13.55 -22.86
C PRO A 80 17.26 -12.49 -23.77
N GLU A 81 18.57 -12.60 -23.96
CA GLU A 81 19.30 -11.72 -24.86
C GLU A 81 18.77 -11.89 -26.28
N HIS A 82 18.48 -10.77 -26.93
CA HIS A 82 18.03 -10.72 -28.32
C HIS A 82 19.16 -11.25 -29.21
N HIS A 83 19.13 -12.54 -29.53
CA HIS A 83 19.94 -13.09 -30.60
C HIS A 83 19.44 -12.52 -31.93
N ARG A 84 20.28 -11.64 -32.46
CA ARG A 84 20.39 -11.21 -33.85
C ARG A 84 19.85 -12.23 -34.84
N TYR A 85 18.95 -11.76 -35.70
CA TYR A 85 18.98 -12.04 -37.14
C TYR A 85 18.74 -10.72 -37.87
#